data_AF-A0A2S9D8S6-F1
#
_entry.id   AF-A0A2S9D8S6-F1
#
_cell.length_a   1.000
_cell.length_b   1.000
_cell.length_c   1.000
_cell.angle_alpha   90.00
_cell.angle_beta   90.00
_cell.angle_gamma   90.00
#
_symmetry.space_group_name_H-M   'P 1'
#
loop_
_entity.id
_entity.type
_entity.pdbx_description
1 polymer ?
#
loop_
_entity_poly.entity_id
_entity_poly.type
_entity_poly.pdbx_seq_one_letter_code
_entity_poly.pdbx_strand_id
1 'polypeptide(L)'
;MASLADEVLQSLADSRSALIYAPNTIGKTRLAQHLKERDPEGVVLYNSFVEDVFTWDNQRVVLKMNLESELLETIVTQGLDSAIIDSFQAFTSGRIEPRLDFESGEISFGIHKGDDSSTDGIKISRAEESIFVWSVYYSVLSEAIETLCDSPDLRSTSDYDQLTLAVIDDPVSSMDDVRIVSVALALAELIKRASELRLRFVIATHHALFFNVLFNSLRRKKNQAYVLKHELVAGWSLKKQSNDSPFSYHLGIVEDLQSAISANAIERGHFNQFRALLEKTANFLGHPGGWGDLLTGPDAVLLTKVLNLYSHDRFSDLDSSEVAEEYKDALKSEFQEFLKAFRWEAAS
;
A
#
# COMPACT_ATOMS: atom_id res chain seq x y z
N MET A 1 1.63 -3.07 -20.67
CA MET A 1 2.39 -3.48 -19.48
C MET A 1 3.88 -3.57 -19.77
N ALA A 2 4.33 -4.31 -20.80
CA ALA A 2 5.75 -4.37 -21.18
C ALA A 2 6.40 -2.98 -21.35
N SER A 3 5.73 -2.08 -22.09
CA SER A 3 6.21 -0.70 -22.27
C SER A 3 6.36 0.11 -20.97
N LEU A 4 5.47 -0.10 -19.99
CA LEU A 4 5.53 0.59 -18.69
C LEU A 4 6.66 0.04 -17.82
N ALA A 5 6.86 -1.27 -17.83
CA ALA A 5 7.95 -1.90 -17.09
C ALA A 5 9.30 -1.44 -17.63
N ASP A 6 9.45 -1.38 -18.96
CA ASP A 6 10.66 -0.84 -19.59
C ASP A 6 10.86 0.64 -19.22
N GLU A 7 9.80 1.46 -19.20
CA GLU A 7 9.88 2.87 -18.79
C GLU A 7 10.30 3.03 -17.32
N VAL A 8 9.73 2.23 -16.40
CA VAL A 8 10.12 2.21 -14.98
C VAL A 8 11.58 1.78 -14.83
N LEU A 9 12.00 0.69 -15.49
CA LEU A 9 13.37 0.20 -15.42
C LEU A 9 14.37 1.20 -16.03
N GLN A 10 14.00 1.88 -17.11
CA GLN A 10 14.83 2.92 -17.71
C GLN A 10 14.98 4.11 -16.74
N SER A 11 13.92 4.50 -16.04
CA SER A 11 14.00 5.57 -15.04
C SER A 11 14.88 5.25 -13.84
N LEU A 12 14.99 3.96 -13.53
CA LEU A 12 15.82 3.40 -12.49
C LEU A 12 17.30 3.29 -12.88
N ALA A 13 17.66 3.52 -14.15
CA ALA A 13 19.06 3.50 -14.57
C ALA A 13 19.90 4.52 -13.78
N ASP A 14 19.35 5.71 -13.53
CA ASP A 14 20.02 6.80 -12.80
C ASP A 14 19.46 7.02 -11.38
N SER A 15 18.55 6.15 -10.93
CA SER A 15 17.77 6.35 -9.72
C SER A 15 17.79 5.12 -8.81
N ARG A 16 17.76 5.33 -7.49
CA ARG A 16 17.73 4.25 -6.50
C ARG A 16 16.34 3.68 -6.30
N SER A 17 15.33 4.53 -6.39
CA SER A 17 13.94 4.12 -6.24
C SER A 17 13.01 4.84 -7.22
N ALA A 18 11.96 4.12 -7.61
CA ALA A 18 10.81 4.61 -8.34
C ALA A 18 9.58 4.41 -7.45
N LEU A 19 9.03 5.51 -6.94
CA LEU A 19 7.81 5.53 -6.16
C LEU A 19 6.64 5.82 -7.10
N ILE A 20 5.65 4.95 -7.14
CA ILE A 20 4.53 4.99 -8.08
C ILE A 20 3.23 5.12 -7.30
N TYR A 21 2.53 6.24 -7.49
CA TYR A 21 1.17 6.43 -6.99
C TYR A 21 0.17 5.97 -8.06
N ALA A 22 -0.69 5.01 -7.74
CA ALA A 22 -1.75 4.54 -8.64
C ALA A 22 -3.13 4.70 -7.98
N PRO A 23 -3.81 5.85 -8.18
CA PRO A 23 -5.08 6.16 -7.50
C PRO A 23 -6.22 5.22 -7.88
N ASN A 24 -6.21 4.70 -9.11
CA ASN A 24 -7.29 3.86 -9.64
C ASN A 24 -7.20 2.40 -9.19
N THR A 25 -6.31 2.09 -8.23
CA THR A 25 -5.99 0.75 -7.66
C THR A 25 -5.56 -0.34 -8.64
N ILE A 26 -5.78 -0.17 -9.94
CA ILE A 26 -5.55 -1.15 -10.99
C ILE A 26 -4.11 -1.04 -11.51
N GLY A 27 -3.57 -2.14 -12.02
CA GLY A 27 -2.34 -2.17 -12.82
C GLY A 27 -1.04 -2.32 -12.04
N LYS A 28 -1.02 -1.97 -10.75
CA LYS A 28 0.15 -2.13 -9.88
C LYS A 28 0.62 -3.59 -9.79
N THR A 29 -0.29 -4.51 -9.47
CA THR A 29 0.01 -5.95 -9.34
C THR A 29 0.46 -6.57 -10.64
N ARG A 30 -0.14 -6.15 -11.77
CA ARG A 30 0.30 -6.59 -13.11
C ARG A 30 1.70 -6.08 -13.46
N LEU A 31 2.03 -4.84 -13.09
CA LEU A 31 3.37 -4.28 -13.27
C LEU A 31 4.38 -5.04 -12.42
N ALA A 32 4.05 -5.25 -11.16
CA ALA A 32 4.91 -5.92 -10.20
C ALA A 32 5.22 -7.38 -10.60
N GLN A 33 4.18 -8.12 -11.02
CA GLN A 33 4.35 -9.48 -11.54
C GLN A 33 5.20 -9.51 -12.82
N HIS A 34 4.94 -8.59 -13.76
CA HIS A 34 5.71 -8.55 -15.00
C HIS A 34 7.20 -8.25 -14.76
N LEU A 35 7.54 -7.45 -13.74
CA LEU A 35 8.93 -7.22 -13.34
C LEU A 35 9.58 -8.51 -12.80
N LYS A 36 8.87 -9.26 -11.95
CA LYS A 36 9.35 -10.54 -11.39
C LYS A 36 9.48 -11.63 -12.47
N GLU A 37 8.53 -11.74 -13.39
CA GLU A 37 8.58 -12.72 -14.50
C GLU A 37 9.78 -12.50 -15.43
N ARG A 38 10.20 -11.24 -15.60
CA ARG A 38 11.33 -10.88 -16.47
C ARG A 38 12.68 -11.26 -15.88
N ASP A 39 12.80 -11.23 -14.55
CA ASP A 39 14.01 -11.56 -13.81
C ASP A 39 13.64 -12.28 -12.51
N PRO A 40 13.30 -13.59 -12.58
CA PRO A 40 12.83 -14.33 -11.42
C PRO A 40 13.83 -14.42 -10.28
N GLU A 41 15.14 -14.44 -10.57
CA GLU A 41 16.19 -14.57 -9.55
C GLU A 41 16.64 -13.20 -9.04
N GLY A 42 16.63 -12.16 -9.88
CA GLY A 42 17.08 -10.82 -9.50
C GLY A 42 16.02 -9.91 -8.89
N VAL A 43 14.76 -10.37 -8.79
CA VAL A 43 13.64 -9.59 -8.25
C VAL A 43 13.06 -10.24 -7.00
N VAL A 44 13.09 -9.51 -5.88
CA VAL A 44 12.28 -9.83 -4.69
C VAL A 44 10.96 -9.06 -4.74
N LEU A 45 9.83 -9.73 -4.51
CA LEU A 45 8.49 -9.19 -4.75
C LEU A 45 7.61 -9.31 -3.51
N TYR A 46 7.02 -8.19 -3.08
CA TYR A 46 5.86 -8.15 -2.20
C TYR A 46 4.62 -7.73 -2.99
N ASN A 47 3.56 -8.53 -2.92
CA ASN A 47 2.23 -8.21 -3.45
C ASN A 47 1.18 -9.13 -2.81
N SER A 48 -0.06 -9.08 -3.29
CA SER A 48 -1.15 -9.94 -2.82
C SER A 48 -0.88 -11.45 -2.91
N PHE A 49 0.00 -11.91 -3.81
CA PHE A 49 0.34 -13.35 -3.87
C PHE A 49 1.20 -13.78 -2.69
N VAL A 50 1.97 -12.86 -2.08
CA VAL A 50 2.67 -13.12 -0.81
C VAL A 50 1.66 -13.26 0.32
N GLU A 51 0.57 -12.48 0.30
CA GLU A 51 -0.53 -12.63 1.27
C GLU A 51 -1.22 -13.99 1.12
N ASP A 52 -1.40 -14.48 -0.12
CA ASP A 52 -2.01 -15.78 -0.43
C ASP A 52 -1.18 -16.98 0.07
N VAL A 53 0.11 -16.79 0.40
CA VAL A 53 0.93 -17.83 1.08
C VAL A 53 0.36 -18.14 2.47
N PHE A 54 -0.41 -17.21 3.05
CA PHE A 54 -1.00 -17.34 4.37
C PHE A 54 -2.51 -17.57 4.29
N THR A 55 -3.05 -18.47 5.11
CA THR A 55 -4.48 -18.78 5.16
C THR A 55 -4.95 -19.01 6.58
N TRP A 56 -6.02 -18.33 6.98
CA TRP A 56 -6.56 -18.46 8.34
C TRP A 56 -7.38 -19.76 8.52
N ASP A 57 -6.98 -20.61 9.48
CA ASP A 57 -7.80 -21.73 9.97
C ASP A 57 -8.67 -21.28 11.15
N ASN A 58 -9.95 -21.04 10.87
CA ASN A 58 -10.89 -20.56 11.89
C ASN A 58 -11.21 -21.59 12.98
N GLN A 59 -11.08 -22.89 12.70
CA GLN A 59 -11.40 -23.93 13.69
C GLN A 59 -10.29 -24.05 14.72
N ARG A 60 -9.04 -23.96 14.25
CA ARG A 60 -7.84 -24.08 15.09
C ARG A 60 -7.32 -22.75 15.62
N VAL A 61 -7.83 -21.63 15.09
CA VAL A 61 -7.43 -20.26 15.45
C VAL A 61 -5.93 -20.05 15.21
N VAL A 62 -5.46 -20.53 14.05
CA VAL A 62 -4.07 -20.40 13.60
C VAL A 62 -4.04 -19.83 12.19
N LEU A 63 -2.99 -19.09 11.89
CA LEU A 63 -2.63 -18.71 10.53
C LEU A 63 -1.74 -19.80 9.95
N LYS A 64 -2.12 -20.39 8.83
CA LYS A 64 -1.32 -21.40 8.12
C LYS A 64 -0.49 -20.75 7.05
N MET A 65 0.76 -21.19 6.92
CA MET A 65 1.66 -20.85 5.84
C MET A 65 1.76 -22.03 4.87
N ASN A 66 1.81 -21.77 3.57
CA ASN A 66 2.02 -22.83 2.58
C ASN A 66 3.43 -23.43 2.73
N LEU A 67 3.48 -24.72 3.07
CA LEU A 67 4.71 -25.49 3.25
C LEU A 67 5.56 -25.64 1.98
N GLU A 68 4.94 -25.49 0.80
CA GLU A 68 5.61 -25.59 -0.50
C GLU A 68 6.09 -24.23 -1.01
N SER A 69 5.98 -23.16 -0.23
CA SER A 69 6.38 -21.82 -0.66
C SER A 69 7.89 -21.60 -0.53
N GLU A 70 8.49 -20.99 -1.56
CA GLU A 70 9.90 -20.51 -1.53
C GLU A 70 10.15 -19.54 -0.36
N LEU A 71 9.11 -18.81 0.05
CA LEU A 71 9.16 -17.91 1.20
C LEU A 71 9.44 -18.68 2.49
N LEU A 72 8.77 -19.82 2.72
CA LEU A 72 9.01 -20.63 3.92
C LEU A 72 10.43 -21.21 3.90
N GLU A 73 10.86 -21.74 2.76
CA GLU A 73 12.21 -22.28 2.59
C GLU A 73 13.27 -21.24 2.92
N THR A 74 13.08 -20.00 2.44
CA THR A 74 13.97 -18.87 2.75
C THR A 74 14.00 -18.56 4.25
N ILE A 75 12.83 -18.47 4.89
CA ILE A 75 12.71 -18.16 6.33
C ILE A 75 13.44 -19.20 7.18
N VAL A 76 13.22 -20.49 6.90
CA VAL A 76 13.81 -21.61 7.66
C VAL A 76 15.31 -21.69 7.41
N THR A 77 15.76 -21.56 6.16
CA THR A 77 17.19 -21.66 5.80
C THR A 77 18.00 -20.53 6.42
N GLN A 78 17.43 -19.33 6.49
CA GLN A 78 18.10 -18.13 6.99
C GLN A 78 17.82 -17.86 8.49
N GLY A 79 16.98 -18.67 9.14
CA GLY A 79 16.68 -18.57 10.57
C GLY A 79 16.01 -17.25 10.98
N LEU A 80 15.01 -16.81 10.22
CA LEU A 80 14.41 -15.47 10.36
C LEU A 80 13.35 -15.37 11.46
N ASP A 81 13.12 -16.42 12.25
CA ASP A 81 12.09 -16.54 13.27
C ASP A 81 12.05 -15.32 14.21
N SER A 82 13.20 -15.01 14.83
CA SER A 82 13.31 -13.89 15.78
C SER A 82 13.13 -12.54 15.08
N ALA A 83 13.71 -12.37 13.88
CA ALA A 83 13.57 -11.13 13.11
C ALA A 83 12.10 -10.87 12.73
N ILE A 84 11.34 -11.90 12.39
CA ILE A 84 9.90 -11.81 12.08
C ILE A 84 9.11 -11.38 13.33
N ILE A 85 9.37 -12.02 14.48
CA ILE A 85 8.73 -11.68 15.76
C ILE A 85 9.02 -10.23 16.13
N ASP A 86 10.29 -9.82 16.09
CA ASP A 86 10.74 -8.46 16.45
C ASP A 86 10.11 -7.42 15.53
N SER A 87 10.10 -7.68 14.22
CA SER A 87 9.48 -6.83 13.20
C SER A 87 7.98 -6.66 13.46
N PHE A 88 7.26 -7.74 13.74
CA PHE A 88 5.83 -7.69 14.03
C PHE A 88 5.51 -6.93 15.32
N GLN A 89 6.28 -7.16 16.38
CA GLN A 89 6.11 -6.45 17.64
C GLN A 89 6.38 -4.95 17.49
N ALA A 90 7.38 -4.57 16.70
CA ALA A 90 7.70 -3.18 16.40
C ALA A 90 6.52 -2.44 15.73
N PHE A 91 5.80 -3.10 14.82
CA PHE A 91 4.63 -2.51 14.14
C PHE A 91 3.32 -2.59 14.95
N THR A 92 3.22 -3.49 15.93
CA THR A 92 1.99 -3.72 16.72
C THR A 92 2.08 -3.29 18.18
N SER A 93 3.13 -2.56 18.57
CA SER A 93 3.39 -2.09 19.94
C SER A 93 3.65 -3.20 20.97
N GLY A 94 4.04 -4.40 20.52
CA GLY A 94 4.48 -5.51 21.37
C GLY A 94 3.40 -6.18 22.23
N ARG A 95 2.12 -5.89 21.99
CA ARG A 95 1.01 -6.50 22.76
C ARG A 95 0.69 -7.92 22.34
N ILE A 96 0.91 -8.22 21.06
CA ILE A 96 0.62 -9.52 20.45
C ILE A 96 1.95 -10.08 20.00
N GLU A 97 2.16 -11.35 20.28
CA GLU A 97 3.37 -12.09 19.93
C GLU A 97 3.00 -13.31 19.09
N PRO A 98 3.58 -13.45 17.89
CA PRO A 98 3.42 -14.64 17.08
C PRO A 98 4.34 -15.74 17.62
N ARG A 99 3.84 -16.98 17.62
CA ARG A 99 4.61 -18.20 17.80
C ARG A 99 4.62 -18.94 16.47
N LEU A 100 5.82 -19.15 15.96
CA LEU A 100 6.08 -19.69 14.63
C LEU A 100 6.43 -21.17 14.77
N ASP A 101 5.63 -22.04 14.16
CA ASP A 101 5.94 -23.45 13.99
C ASP A 101 6.04 -23.74 12.48
N PHE A 102 7.26 -23.63 11.97
CA PHE A 102 7.54 -23.83 10.55
C PHE A 102 7.53 -25.30 10.13
N GLU A 103 7.63 -26.26 11.06
CA GLU A 103 7.51 -27.68 10.74
C GLU A 103 6.06 -28.04 10.35
N SER A 104 5.09 -27.50 11.11
CA SER A 104 3.67 -27.67 10.79
C SER A 104 3.10 -26.59 9.86
N GLY A 105 3.85 -25.50 9.65
CA GLY A 105 3.41 -24.33 8.90
C GLY A 105 2.34 -23.54 9.66
N GLU A 106 2.30 -23.64 10.97
CA GLU A 106 1.29 -23.01 11.81
C GLU A 106 1.86 -21.83 12.59
N ILE A 107 1.10 -20.74 12.57
CA ILE A 107 1.41 -19.52 13.30
C ILE A 107 0.25 -19.25 14.24
N SER A 108 0.56 -19.24 15.54
CA SER A 108 -0.40 -18.88 16.59
C SER A 108 -0.04 -17.54 17.19
N PHE A 109 -1.01 -16.84 17.75
CA PHE A 109 -0.80 -15.54 18.35
C PHE A 109 -1.19 -15.57 19.83
N GLY A 110 -0.40 -14.90 20.67
CA GLY A 110 -0.64 -14.78 22.09
C GLY A 110 -0.42 -13.36 22.60
N ILE A 111 -0.89 -13.09 23.81
CA ILE A 111 -0.61 -11.84 24.54
C ILE A 111 0.28 -12.22 25.72
N HIS A 112 1.54 -11.80 25.70
CA HIS A 112 2.43 -11.91 26.86
C HIS A 112 2.43 -10.60 27.63
N LYS A 113 1.70 -10.57 28.74
CA LYS A 113 1.95 -9.61 29.81
C LYS A 113 2.98 -10.24 30.74
N GLY A 114 3.85 -9.46 31.35
CA GLY A 114 4.81 -9.93 32.35
C GLY A 114 4.17 -10.41 33.67
N ASP A 115 2.92 -10.86 33.64
CA ASP A 115 2.14 -11.43 34.73
C ASP A 115 1.55 -12.80 34.30
N ASP A 116 0.91 -13.51 35.22
CA ASP A 116 0.28 -14.83 35.01
C ASP A 116 -0.96 -14.80 34.07
N SER A 117 -1.22 -13.70 33.35
CA SER A 117 -2.39 -13.54 32.47
C SER A 117 -2.08 -13.76 30.97
N SER A 118 -0.97 -14.43 30.65
CA SER A 118 -0.63 -14.81 29.28
C SER A 118 -1.75 -15.61 28.64
N THR A 119 -2.27 -15.14 27.50
CA THR A 119 -3.34 -15.82 26.76
C THR A 119 -2.84 -16.21 25.38
N ASP A 120 -2.92 -17.50 25.06
CA ASP A 120 -2.53 -18.05 23.77
C ASP A 120 -3.73 -18.39 22.90
N GLY A 121 -3.50 -18.52 21.59
CA GLY A 121 -4.53 -18.91 20.62
C GLY A 121 -5.54 -17.81 20.36
N ILE A 122 -5.09 -16.55 20.34
CA ILE A 122 -5.97 -15.42 20.05
C ILE A 122 -6.14 -15.24 18.53
N LYS A 123 -7.35 -14.88 18.13
CA LYS A 123 -7.61 -14.43 16.77
C LYS A 123 -7.19 -12.97 16.65
N ILE A 124 -6.40 -12.67 15.62
CA ILE A 124 -5.99 -11.31 15.29
C ILE A 124 -6.93 -10.69 14.24
N SER A 125 -6.94 -9.37 14.16
CA SER A 125 -7.67 -8.62 13.14
C SER A 125 -7.02 -8.75 11.76
N ARG A 126 -7.76 -8.41 10.70
CA ARG A 126 -7.22 -8.37 9.33
C ARG A 126 -6.06 -7.38 9.16
N ALA A 127 -6.10 -6.27 9.89
CA ALA A 127 -5.00 -5.29 9.89
C ALA A 127 -3.73 -5.86 10.55
N GLU A 128 -3.88 -6.65 11.62
CA GLU A 128 -2.76 -7.34 12.28
C GLU A 128 -2.21 -8.47 11.42
N GLU A 129 -3.08 -9.23 10.75
CA GLU A 129 -2.66 -10.26 9.79
C GLU A 129 -1.86 -9.64 8.63
N SER A 130 -2.33 -8.53 8.06
CA SER A 130 -1.61 -7.81 6.99
C SER A 130 -0.24 -7.32 7.46
N ILE A 131 -0.15 -6.84 8.71
CA ILE A 131 1.12 -6.45 9.31
C ILE A 131 2.03 -7.64 9.54
N PHE A 132 1.50 -8.79 9.96
CA PHE A 132 2.30 -10.00 10.11
C PHE A 132 2.92 -10.43 8.77
N VAL A 133 2.13 -10.48 7.71
CA VAL A 133 2.64 -10.80 6.36
C VAL A 133 3.69 -9.78 5.92
N TRP A 134 3.44 -8.48 6.15
CA TRP A 134 4.44 -7.45 5.90
C TRP A 134 5.72 -7.65 6.72
N SER A 135 5.61 -8.01 8.00
CA SER A 135 6.76 -8.28 8.87
C SER A 135 7.61 -9.44 8.36
N VAL A 136 6.98 -10.51 7.85
CA VAL A 136 7.69 -11.62 7.21
C VAL A 136 8.52 -11.12 6.03
N TYR A 137 7.89 -10.42 5.10
CA TYR A 137 8.60 -9.89 3.93
C TYR A 137 9.69 -8.87 4.30
N TYR A 138 9.39 -7.98 5.24
CA TYR A 138 10.34 -6.98 5.72
C TYR A 138 11.59 -7.63 6.31
N SER A 139 11.43 -8.72 7.07
CA SER A 139 12.56 -9.46 7.64
C SER A 139 13.41 -10.13 6.56
N VAL A 140 12.79 -10.76 5.55
CA VAL A 140 13.52 -11.33 4.39
C VAL A 140 14.28 -10.25 3.63
N LEU A 141 13.66 -9.11 3.36
CA LEU A 141 14.31 -8.00 2.65
C LEU A 141 15.43 -7.36 3.48
N SER A 142 15.26 -7.27 4.82
CA SER A 142 16.30 -6.78 5.71
C SER A 142 17.51 -7.70 5.74
N GLU A 143 17.28 -9.02 5.87
CA GLU A 143 18.35 -10.02 5.79
C GLU A 143 19.09 -9.91 4.47
N ALA A 144 18.38 -9.89 3.35
CA ALA A 144 18.99 -9.76 2.02
C ALA A 144 19.88 -8.51 1.90
N ILE A 145 19.43 -7.37 2.44
CA ILE A 145 20.21 -6.13 2.44
C ILE A 145 21.43 -6.25 3.36
N GLU A 146 21.29 -6.87 4.52
CA GLU A 146 22.39 -7.09 5.47
C GLU A 146 23.46 -7.99 4.86
N THR A 147 23.09 -9.14 4.31
CA THR A 147 24.01 -10.04 3.61
C THR A 147 24.71 -9.34 2.45
N LEU A 148 23.99 -8.54 1.66
CA LEU A 148 24.57 -7.85 0.50
C LEU A 148 25.52 -6.70 0.87
N CYS A 149 25.42 -6.15 2.10
CA CYS A 149 26.35 -5.15 2.61
C CYS A 149 27.74 -5.74 2.91
N ASP A 150 27.80 -7.04 3.22
CA ASP A 150 29.07 -7.73 3.39
C ASP A 150 29.78 -7.92 2.05
N SER A 151 31.12 -7.95 2.13
CA SER A 151 31.94 -8.29 0.96
C SER A 151 31.60 -9.71 0.49
N PRO A 152 31.63 -10.00 -0.83
CA PRO A 152 31.19 -11.31 -1.35
C PRO A 152 31.82 -12.53 -0.65
N ASP A 153 33.07 -12.43 -0.22
CA ASP A 153 33.79 -13.51 0.47
C ASP A 153 33.41 -13.69 1.95
N LEU A 154 32.65 -12.75 2.53
CA LEU A 154 32.26 -12.72 3.95
C LEU A 154 30.75 -12.92 4.16
N ARG A 155 29.98 -13.09 3.09
CA ARG A 155 28.53 -13.26 3.16
C ARG A 155 28.16 -14.57 3.86
N SER A 156 27.10 -14.53 4.67
CA SER A 156 26.51 -15.71 5.31
C SER A 156 25.91 -16.68 4.30
N THR A 157 25.37 -16.17 3.19
CA THR A 157 24.81 -16.94 2.08
C THR A 157 25.06 -16.25 0.72
N SER A 158 25.04 -17.01 -0.36
CA SER A 158 25.04 -16.50 -1.75
C SER A 158 23.64 -16.35 -2.34
N ASP A 159 22.59 -16.74 -1.63
CA ASP A 159 21.21 -16.80 -2.16
C ASP A 159 20.69 -15.45 -2.65
N TYR A 160 21.22 -14.36 -2.10
CA TYR A 160 20.82 -12.99 -2.42
C TYR A 160 21.68 -12.31 -3.50
N ASP A 161 22.75 -12.96 -3.98
CA ASP A 161 23.77 -12.33 -4.83
C ASP A 161 23.23 -11.81 -6.16
N GLN A 162 22.15 -12.43 -6.65
CA GLN A 162 21.50 -12.05 -7.90
C GLN A 162 20.52 -10.89 -7.74
N LEU A 163 20.14 -10.51 -6.51
CA LEU A 163 19.13 -9.49 -6.28
C LEU A 163 19.59 -8.12 -6.78
N THR A 164 18.82 -7.56 -7.71
CA THR A 164 19.05 -6.22 -8.28
C THR A 164 17.84 -5.30 -8.11
N LEU A 165 16.67 -5.85 -7.81
CA LEU A 165 15.43 -5.11 -7.69
C LEU A 165 14.53 -5.65 -6.58
N ALA A 166 14.06 -4.76 -5.70
CA ALA A 166 12.97 -5.03 -4.79
C ALA A 166 11.69 -4.34 -5.30
N VAL A 167 10.62 -5.10 -5.49
CA VAL A 167 9.33 -4.63 -5.98
C VAL A 167 8.30 -4.79 -4.86
N ILE A 168 7.64 -3.69 -4.49
CA ILE A 168 6.68 -3.65 -3.38
C ILE A 168 5.37 -3.08 -3.92
N ASP A 169 4.35 -3.92 -3.97
CA ASP A 169 2.99 -3.56 -4.38
C ASP A 169 2.09 -3.49 -3.14
N ASP A 170 1.67 -2.27 -2.81
CA ASP A 170 0.61 -1.95 -1.85
C ASP A 170 0.74 -2.53 -0.44
N PRO A 171 1.86 -2.25 0.27
CA PRO A 171 2.23 -2.93 1.51
C PRO A 171 1.39 -2.58 2.74
N VAL A 172 0.41 -1.69 2.61
CA VAL A 172 -0.34 -1.14 3.74
C VAL A 172 -1.86 -1.25 3.59
N SER A 173 -2.31 -2.19 2.77
CA SER A 173 -3.72 -2.50 2.59
C SER A 173 -4.37 -2.82 3.95
N SER A 174 -5.53 -2.21 4.24
CA SER A 174 -6.30 -2.41 5.49
C SER A 174 -5.63 -1.94 6.80
N MET A 175 -4.53 -1.18 6.75
CA MET A 175 -3.85 -0.62 7.93
C MET A 175 -4.41 0.75 8.32
N ASP A 176 -4.32 1.11 9.61
CA ASP A 176 -4.60 2.47 10.09
C ASP A 176 -3.45 3.45 9.78
N ASP A 177 -3.72 4.75 9.89
CA ASP A 177 -2.74 5.80 9.56
C ASP A 177 -1.44 5.72 10.38
N VAL A 178 -1.52 5.29 11.65
CA VAL A 178 -0.34 5.16 12.52
C VAL A 178 0.56 4.03 12.00
N ARG A 179 -0.03 2.88 11.68
CA ARG A 179 0.68 1.72 11.11
C ARG A 179 1.24 2.04 9.73
N ILE A 180 0.46 2.73 8.87
CA ILE A 180 0.91 3.20 7.55
C ILE A 180 2.18 4.04 7.66
N VAL A 181 2.20 5.02 8.57
CA VAL A 181 3.35 5.90 8.79
C VAL A 181 4.56 5.10 9.29
N SER A 182 4.37 4.19 10.26
CA SER A 182 5.43 3.35 10.79
C SER A 182 6.07 2.45 9.72
N VAL A 183 5.26 1.78 8.90
CA VAL A 183 5.73 0.94 7.80
C VAL A 183 6.47 1.75 6.75
N ALA A 184 5.96 2.94 6.39
CA ALA A 184 6.63 3.83 5.45
C ALA A 184 8.00 4.31 5.95
N LEU A 185 8.10 4.70 7.21
CA LEU A 185 9.37 5.15 7.81
C LEU A 185 10.39 4.01 7.89
N ALA A 186 9.98 2.82 8.33
CA ALA A 186 10.84 1.64 8.38
C ALA A 186 11.35 1.26 6.99
N LEU A 187 10.47 1.23 5.99
CA LEU A 187 10.86 0.95 4.61
C LEU A 187 11.80 2.02 4.05
N ALA A 188 11.54 3.31 4.33
CA ALA A 188 12.44 4.37 3.90
C ALA A 188 13.85 4.23 4.49
N GLU A 189 13.96 3.79 5.75
CA GLU A 189 15.25 3.55 6.38
C GLU A 189 15.96 2.34 5.77
N LEU A 190 15.22 1.27 5.49
CA LEU A 190 15.73 0.09 4.82
C LEU A 190 16.31 0.42 3.42
N ILE A 191 15.61 1.24 2.64
CA ILE A 191 16.08 1.74 1.33
C ILE A 191 17.35 2.59 1.47
N LYS A 192 17.47 3.39 2.54
CA LYS A 192 18.69 4.17 2.79
C LYS A 192 19.87 3.27 3.17
N ARG A 193 19.65 2.18 3.93
CA ARG A 193 20.69 1.20 4.23
C ARG A 193 21.21 0.53 2.96
N ALA A 194 20.32 0.20 2.02
CA ALA A 194 20.68 -0.35 0.71
C ALA A 194 21.35 0.65 -0.26
N SER A 195 21.66 1.86 0.18
CA SER A 195 22.10 2.95 -0.71
C SER A 195 23.40 2.69 -1.48
N GLU A 196 24.32 1.94 -0.89
CA GLU A 196 25.61 1.59 -1.50
C GLU A 196 25.56 0.25 -2.24
N LEU A 197 24.41 -0.44 -2.21
CA LEU A 197 24.19 -1.70 -2.92
C LEU A 197 23.77 -1.45 -4.37
N ARG A 198 23.90 -2.49 -5.20
CA ARG A 198 23.32 -2.54 -6.55
C ARG A 198 21.83 -2.96 -6.53
N LEU A 199 21.14 -2.70 -5.41
CA LEU A 199 19.73 -3.01 -5.22
C LEU A 199 18.89 -1.74 -5.43
N ARG A 200 17.90 -1.81 -6.33
CA ARG A 200 16.96 -0.72 -6.60
C ARG A 200 15.56 -1.07 -6.10
N PHE A 201 14.69 -0.07 -5.99
CA PHE A 201 13.35 -0.25 -5.43
C PHE A 201 12.26 0.28 -6.38
N VAL A 202 11.23 -0.52 -6.63
CA VAL A 202 9.95 -0.07 -7.22
C VAL A 202 8.89 -0.23 -6.16
N ILE A 203 8.26 0.88 -5.76
CA ILE A 203 7.22 0.86 -4.73
C ILE A 203 5.96 1.44 -5.35
N ALA A 204 4.95 0.62 -5.52
CA ALA A 204 3.66 1.02 -6.07
C ALA A 204 2.61 1.00 -4.95
N THR A 205 1.80 2.04 -4.83
CA THR A 205 0.71 2.07 -3.86
C THR A 205 -0.47 2.91 -4.36
N HIS A 206 -1.67 2.62 -3.86
CA HIS A 206 -2.81 3.53 -3.96
C HIS A 206 -2.99 4.40 -2.70
N HIS A 207 -2.26 4.12 -1.62
CA HIS A 207 -2.33 4.85 -0.36
C HIS A 207 -1.46 6.11 -0.40
N ALA A 208 -2.07 7.29 -0.56
CA ALA A 208 -1.29 8.50 -0.70
C ALA A 208 -0.56 8.92 0.59
N LEU A 209 -1.07 8.60 1.79
CA LEU A 209 -0.34 8.85 3.04
C LEU A 209 1.00 8.11 3.01
N PHE A 210 0.96 6.82 2.69
CA PHE A 210 2.15 5.98 2.52
C PHE A 210 3.11 6.57 1.48
N PHE A 211 2.59 6.90 0.29
CA PHE A 211 3.34 7.54 -0.77
C PHE A 211 4.03 8.83 -0.29
N ASN A 212 3.32 9.72 0.40
CA ASN A 212 3.85 11.00 0.84
C ASN A 212 4.93 10.85 1.91
N VAL A 213 4.73 9.94 2.87
CA VAL A 213 5.75 9.68 3.90
C VAL A 213 7.01 9.17 3.23
N LEU A 214 6.91 8.21 2.29
CA LEU A 214 8.06 7.73 1.53
C LEU A 214 8.70 8.82 0.67
N PHE A 215 7.91 9.55 -0.12
CA PHE A 215 8.38 10.62 -0.99
C PHE A 215 9.20 11.66 -0.21
N ASN A 216 8.69 12.09 0.94
CA ASN A 216 9.39 13.05 1.80
C ASN A 216 10.61 12.44 2.49
N SER A 217 10.51 11.20 2.98
CA SER A 217 11.61 10.52 3.69
C SER A 217 12.77 10.15 2.76
N LEU A 218 12.48 9.96 1.48
CA LEU A 218 13.43 9.62 0.42
C LEU A 218 13.85 10.83 -0.40
N ARG A 219 13.47 12.07 -0.04
CA ARG A 219 13.70 13.28 -0.83
C ARG A 219 15.20 13.55 -1.08
N ARG A 220 15.72 12.98 -2.17
CA ARG A 220 17.08 13.12 -2.70
C ARG A 220 17.00 13.11 -4.23
N LYS A 221 17.96 13.75 -4.92
CA LYS A 221 18.01 13.84 -6.39
C LYS A 221 17.97 12.50 -7.15
N LYS A 222 18.23 11.38 -6.47
CA LYS A 222 18.31 10.02 -7.03
C LYS A 222 17.02 9.20 -6.88
N ASN A 223 15.90 9.80 -6.47
CA ASN A 223 14.62 9.09 -6.36
C ASN A 223 13.61 9.72 -7.30
N GLN A 224 12.84 8.88 -7.99
CA GLN A 224 11.83 9.31 -8.95
C GLN A 224 10.46 9.00 -8.39
N ALA A 225 9.52 9.89 -8.67
CA ALA A 225 8.12 9.72 -8.32
C ALA A 225 7.28 9.76 -9.60
N TYR A 226 6.27 8.91 -9.64
CA TYR A 226 5.39 8.74 -10.78
C TYR A 226 3.94 8.64 -10.34
N VAL A 227 3.05 9.07 -11.22
CA VAL A 227 1.62 8.78 -11.14
C VAL A 227 1.26 7.83 -12.28
N LEU A 228 0.74 6.66 -11.92
CA LEU A 228 0.20 5.67 -12.84
C LEU A 228 -1.30 5.89 -12.99
N LYS A 229 -1.76 6.27 -14.18
CA LYS A 229 -3.18 6.41 -14.52
C LYS A 229 -3.56 5.45 -15.64
N HIS A 230 -4.81 5.00 -15.62
CA HIS A 230 -5.44 4.30 -16.74
C HIS A 230 -6.61 5.13 -17.24
N GLU A 231 -6.53 5.57 -18.49
CA GLU A 231 -7.59 6.30 -19.18
C GLU A 231 -8.26 5.36 -20.19
N LEU A 232 -9.60 5.39 -20.30
CA LEU A 232 -10.36 4.45 -21.14
C LEU A 232 -9.93 4.46 -22.62
N VAL A 233 -9.52 5.62 -23.15
CA VAL A 233 -9.16 5.81 -24.56
C VAL A 233 -7.64 5.75 -24.78
N ALA A 234 -6.86 6.35 -23.88
CA ALA A 234 -5.41 6.45 -24.02
C ALA A 234 -4.65 5.26 -23.38
N GLY A 235 -5.34 4.40 -22.63
CA GLY A 235 -4.75 3.27 -21.93
C GLY A 235 -3.93 3.71 -20.71
N TRP A 236 -2.85 2.96 -20.43
CA TRP A 236 -1.98 3.24 -19.30
C TRP A 236 -1.00 4.39 -19.58
N SER A 237 -0.85 5.30 -18.63
CA SER A 237 0.18 6.35 -18.65
C SER A 237 0.93 6.40 -17.32
N LEU A 238 2.26 6.59 -17.41
CA LEU A 238 3.15 6.80 -16.27
C LEU A 238 3.71 8.22 -16.36
N LYS A 239 3.20 9.14 -15.54
CA LYS A 239 3.62 10.54 -15.56
C LYS A 239 4.61 10.81 -14.45
N LYS A 240 5.81 11.29 -14.80
CA LYS A 240 6.82 11.69 -13.81
C LYS A 240 6.34 12.90 -13.02
N GLN A 241 6.40 12.81 -11.70
CA GLN A 241 6.04 13.88 -10.78
C GLN A 241 7.21 14.86 -10.61
N SER A 242 6.89 16.14 -10.44
CA SER A 242 7.88 17.16 -10.09
C SER A 242 8.34 17.01 -8.64
N ASN A 243 9.60 17.33 -8.36
CA ASN A 243 10.19 17.21 -7.01
C ASN A 243 9.69 18.30 -6.02
N ASP A 244 8.86 19.23 -6.50
CA ASP A 244 8.53 20.48 -5.80
C ASP A 244 7.22 20.42 -5.00
N SER A 245 6.35 19.45 -5.26
CA SER A 245 5.11 19.32 -4.50
C SER A 245 4.81 17.86 -4.14
N PRO A 246 4.85 17.50 -2.84
CA PRO A 246 4.29 16.23 -2.39
C PRO A 246 2.80 16.20 -2.71
N PHE A 247 2.31 15.02 -3.04
CA PHE A 247 0.92 14.79 -3.38
C PHE A 247 0.10 15.00 -2.11
N SER A 248 -0.30 16.23 -1.75
CA SER A 248 -1.33 16.41 -0.72
C SER A 248 -2.48 15.46 -1.12
N TYR A 249 -2.69 14.37 -0.36
CA TYR A 249 -3.60 13.28 -0.74
C TYR A 249 -4.97 13.83 -1.16
N HIS A 250 -5.37 14.85 -0.41
CA HIS A 250 -6.57 15.64 -0.63
C HIS A 250 -6.50 16.47 -1.91
N LEU A 251 -5.36 17.11 -2.23
CA LEU A 251 -5.17 17.86 -3.47
C LEU A 251 -5.29 16.99 -4.71
N GLY A 252 -4.70 15.79 -4.71
CA GLY A 252 -4.79 14.90 -5.84
C GLY A 252 -6.20 14.33 -6.07
N ILE A 253 -6.92 14.00 -4.99
CA ILE A 253 -8.35 13.65 -5.10
C ILE A 253 -9.14 14.85 -5.64
N VAL A 254 -8.87 16.04 -5.14
CA VAL A 254 -9.54 17.27 -5.59
C VAL A 254 -9.28 17.52 -7.08
N GLU A 255 -8.03 17.42 -7.55
CA GLU A 255 -7.65 17.60 -8.96
C GLU A 255 -8.30 16.55 -9.88
N ASP A 256 -8.34 15.29 -9.45
CA ASP A 256 -8.96 14.19 -10.21
C ASP A 256 -10.48 14.37 -10.31
N LEU A 257 -11.15 14.73 -9.21
CA LEU A 257 -12.57 15.07 -9.18
C LEU A 257 -12.88 16.30 -10.04
N GLN A 258 -12.07 17.35 -9.96
CA GLN A 258 -12.21 18.54 -10.82
C GLN A 258 -12.07 18.16 -12.30
N SER A 259 -11.07 17.36 -12.66
CA SER A 259 -10.84 16.91 -14.03
C SER A 259 -12.01 16.07 -14.55
N ALA A 260 -12.52 15.14 -13.75
CA ALA A 260 -13.66 14.30 -14.10
C ALA A 260 -14.96 15.12 -14.27
N ILE A 261 -15.19 16.10 -13.38
CA ILE A 261 -16.32 17.04 -13.50
C ILE A 261 -16.21 17.88 -14.77
N SER A 262 -15.03 18.41 -15.09
CA SER A 262 -14.80 19.22 -16.29
C SER A 262 -14.94 18.43 -17.58
N ALA A 263 -14.54 17.16 -17.58
CA ALA A 263 -14.66 16.25 -18.74
C ALA A 263 -16.04 15.57 -18.84
N ASN A 264 -16.95 15.84 -17.90
CA ASN A 264 -18.22 15.11 -17.73
C ASN A 264 -18.05 13.56 -17.68
N ALA A 265 -16.94 13.11 -17.08
CA ALA A 265 -16.52 11.71 -17.02
C ALA A 265 -16.59 11.17 -15.58
N ILE A 266 -17.64 11.56 -14.83
CA ILE A 266 -17.82 11.12 -13.44
C ILE A 266 -18.31 9.67 -13.41
N GLU A 267 -17.40 8.80 -13.01
CA GLU A 267 -17.63 7.37 -12.74
C GLU A 267 -17.80 7.07 -11.24
N ARG A 268 -18.29 5.86 -10.90
CA ARG A 268 -18.49 5.40 -9.52
C ARG A 268 -17.24 5.53 -8.63
N GLY A 269 -16.04 5.34 -9.20
CA GLY A 269 -14.77 5.51 -8.47
C GLY A 269 -14.62 6.88 -7.83
N HIS A 270 -15.10 7.94 -8.49
CA HIS A 270 -15.05 9.32 -8.00
C HIS A 270 -15.90 9.54 -6.74
N PHE A 271 -17.03 8.83 -6.60
CA PHE A 271 -17.84 8.89 -5.38
C PHE A 271 -17.10 8.30 -4.19
N ASN A 272 -16.41 7.18 -4.40
CA ASN A 272 -15.58 6.56 -3.35
C ASN A 272 -14.40 7.47 -2.97
N GLN A 273 -13.75 8.11 -3.95
CA GLN A 273 -12.71 9.11 -3.69
C GLN A 273 -13.25 10.30 -2.87
N PHE A 274 -14.42 10.85 -3.24
CA PHE A 274 -15.00 11.98 -2.52
C PHE A 274 -15.42 11.60 -1.10
N ARG A 275 -16.00 10.42 -0.90
CA ARG A 275 -16.29 9.90 0.44
C ARG A 275 -15.03 9.78 1.29
N ALA A 276 -13.97 9.20 0.75
CA ALA A 276 -12.69 9.05 1.46
C ALA A 276 -12.06 10.41 1.81
N LEU A 277 -12.25 11.43 0.95
CA LEU A 277 -11.87 12.81 1.24
C LEU A 277 -12.67 13.35 2.44
N LEU A 278 -14.00 13.22 2.42
CA LEU A 278 -14.88 13.69 3.50
C LEU A 278 -14.60 12.98 4.83
N GLU A 279 -14.41 11.66 4.84
CA GLU A 279 -14.08 10.87 6.04
C GLU A 279 -12.81 11.37 6.71
N LYS A 280 -11.75 11.59 5.94
CA LYS A 280 -10.49 12.08 6.50
C LYS A 280 -10.58 13.53 6.95
N THR A 281 -11.29 14.39 6.21
CA THR A 281 -11.51 15.78 6.62
C THR A 281 -12.33 15.86 7.91
N ALA A 282 -13.36 15.02 8.06
CA ALA A 282 -14.22 15.00 9.25
C ALA A 282 -13.47 14.50 10.48
N ASN A 283 -12.68 13.45 10.31
CA ASN A 283 -11.82 12.92 11.37
C ASN A 283 -10.78 13.95 11.82
N PHE A 284 -10.17 14.67 10.87
CA PHE A 284 -9.17 15.70 11.18
C PHE A 284 -9.77 16.89 11.95
N LEU A 285 -10.97 17.32 11.59
CA LEU A 285 -11.65 18.46 12.19
C LEU A 285 -12.48 18.11 13.44
N GLY A 286 -12.60 16.82 13.77
CA GLY A 286 -13.32 16.34 14.96
C GLY A 286 -14.84 16.46 14.86
N HIS A 287 -15.42 16.23 13.68
CA HIS A 287 -16.87 16.26 13.49
C HIS A 287 -17.53 15.00 14.11
N PRO A 288 -18.38 15.16 15.15
CA PRO A 288 -18.96 14.02 15.86
C PRO A 288 -20.02 13.25 15.06
N GLY A 289 -20.62 13.85 14.03
CA GLY A 289 -21.51 13.17 13.08
C GLY A 289 -20.80 12.51 11.90
N GLY A 290 -19.46 12.50 11.89
CA GLY A 290 -18.65 11.90 10.84
C GLY A 290 -18.65 12.70 9.55
N TRP A 291 -18.37 12.04 8.42
CA TRP A 291 -18.22 12.68 7.11
C TRP A 291 -19.50 13.34 6.58
N GLY A 292 -20.68 12.88 7.04
CA GLY A 292 -21.97 13.44 6.63
C GLY A 292 -22.15 14.89 7.07
N ASP A 293 -21.52 15.31 8.18
CA ASP A 293 -21.57 16.69 8.68
C ASP A 293 -20.89 17.69 7.72
N LEU A 294 -20.07 17.20 6.78
CA LEU A 294 -19.37 18.02 5.81
C LEU A 294 -20.18 18.28 4.53
N LEU A 295 -21.30 17.57 4.34
CA LEU A 295 -22.21 17.78 3.22
C LEU A 295 -23.30 18.76 3.64
N THR A 296 -23.11 20.03 3.29
CA THR A 296 -24.01 21.13 3.68
C THR A 296 -24.76 21.74 2.51
N GLY A 297 -24.55 21.23 1.30
CA GLY A 297 -25.16 21.76 0.09
C GLY A 297 -26.61 21.29 -0.12
N PRO A 298 -27.22 21.71 -1.24
CA PRO A 298 -28.62 21.43 -1.55
C PRO A 298 -28.88 19.94 -1.82
N ASP A 299 -27.85 19.18 -2.21
CA ASP A 299 -27.96 17.79 -2.65
C ASP A 299 -27.41 16.81 -1.59
N ALA A 300 -27.03 17.30 -0.40
CA ALA A 300 -26.41 16.54 0.67
C ALA A 300 -27.17 15.24 1.03
N VAL A 301 -28.51 15.31 1.08
CA VAL A 301 -29.36 14.15 1.40
C VAL A 301 -29.27 13.07 0.31
N LEU A 302 -29.27 13.48 -0.96
CA LEU A 302 -29.16 12.58 -2.09
C LEU A 302 -27.75 11.99 -2.15
N LEU A 303 -26.72 12.84 -2.10
CA LEU A 303 -25.33 12.40 -2.17
C LEU A 303 -24.97 11.47 -1.02
N THR A 304 -25.44 11.73 0.21
CA THR A 304 -25.23 10.82 1.36
C THR A 304 -25.73 9.40 1.06
N LYS A 305 -26.91 9.26 0.43
CA LYS A 305 -27.46 7.95 0.05
C LYS A 305 -26.60 7.27 -1.02
N VAL A 306 -26.18 8.03 -2.04
CA VAL A 306 -25.35 7.52 -3.13
C VAL A 306 -23.97 7.08 -2.62
N LEU A 307 -23.32 7.87 -1.77
CA LEU A 307 -22.03 7.53 -1.16
C LEU A 307 -22.13 6.31 -0.26
N ASN A 308 -23.24 6.11 0.46
CA ASN A 308 -23.48 4.89 1.22
C ASN A 308 -23.70 3.68 0.30
N LEU A 309 -24.50 3.84 -0.75
CA LEU A 309 -24.78 2.80 -1.74
C LEU A 309 -23.47 2.29 -2.38
N TYR A 310 -22.67 3.20 -2.94
CA TYR A 310 -21.43 2.84 -3.61
C TYR A 310 -20.30 2.37 -2.67
N SER A 311 -20.39 2.69 -1.37
CA SER A 311 -19.44 2.18 -0.38
C SER A 311 -19.71 0.75 0.10
N HIS A 312 -20.93 0.23 -0.09
CA HIS A 312 -21.35 -1.09 0.39
C HIS A 312 -21.35 -2.19 -0.69
N ASP A 313 -21.20 -1.85 -1.96
CA ASP A 313 -21.06 -2.80 -3.06
C ASP A 313 -19.68 -3.48 -3.04
N ARG A 314 -19.48 -4.40 -2.08
CA ARG A 314 -18.47 -5.44 -2.18
C ARG A 314 -19.05 -6.56 -3.06
N PHE A 315 -18.48 -6.72 -4.25
CA PHE A 315 -18.65 -7.81 -5.23
C PHE A 315 -19.59 -7.62 -6.43
N SER A 316 -19.06 -8.12 -7.56
CA SER A 316 -19.66 -8.52 -8.85
C SER A 316 -20.00 -7.38 -9.81
N ASP A 317 -19.21 -7.23 -10.88
CA ASP A 317 -19.25 -8.02 -12.13
C ASP A 317 -20.48 -7.64 -12.96
N LEU A 318 -20.20 -7.08 -14.15
CA LEU A 318 -21.12 -6.63 -15.21
C LEU A 318 -21.61 -5.17 -15.11
N ASP A 319 -20.93 -4.33 -15.88
CA ASP A 319 -21.50 -3.33 -16.79
C ASP A 319 -22.67 -2.47 -16.29
N SER A 320 -22.30 -1.36 -15.65
CA SER A 320 -22.57 -0.04 -16.23
C SER A 320 -21.65 0.99 -15.55
N SER A 321 -20.68 1.53 -16.30
CA SER A 321 -19.95 2.75 -15.92
C SER A 321 -20.87 3.97 -15.84
N GLU A 322 -22.12 3.83 -16.33
CA GLU A 322 -23.14 4.86 -16.34
C GLU A 322 -23.64 5.15 -14.92
N VAL A 323 -23.10 6.21 -14.35
CA VAL A 323 -23.67 6.91 -13.21
C VAL A 323 -24.87 7.72 -13.71
N ALA A 324 -26.01 7.64 -13.01
CA ALA A 324 -27.17 8.46 -13.33
C ALA A 324 -26.81 9.96 -13.28
N GLU A 325 -27.30 10.74 -14.23
CA GLU A 325 -26.92 12.16 -14.35
C GLU A 325 -27.26 12.96 -13.08
N GLU A 326 -28.38 12.62 -12.43
CA GLU A 326 -28.79 13.19 -11.13
C GLU A 326 -27.71 12.99 -10.04
N TYR A 327 -27.00 11.86 -10.05
CA TYR A 327 -25.94 11.59 -9.06
C TYR A 327 -24.66 12.34 -9.40
N LYS A 328 -24.36 12.53 -10.69
CA LYS A 328 -23.24 13.35 -11.15
C LYS A 328 -23.44 14.81 -10.75
N ASP A 329 -24.64 15.33 -10.93
CA ASP A 329 -25.01 16.69 -10.54
C ASP A 329 -24.92 16.88 -9.03
N ALA A 330 -25.42 15.92 -8.24
CA ALA A 330 -25.30 15.93 -6.78
C ALA A 330 -23.83 15.92 -6.32
N LEU A 331 -22.98 15.08 -6.91
CA LEU A 331 -21.55 15.05 -6.58
C LEU A 331 -20.89 16.39 -6.93
N LYS A 332 -21.17 16.95 -8.11
CA LYS A 332 -20.61 18.23 -8.55
C LYS A 332 -21.02 19.38 -7.63
N SER A 333 -22.29 19.44 -7.25
CA SER A 333 -22.88 20.45 -6.37
C SER A 333 -22.22 20.42 -4.99
N GLU A 334 -22.24 19.27 -4.32
CA GLU A 334 -21.66 19.13 -2.99
C GLU A 334 -20.14 19.26 -2.97
N PHE A 335 -19.46 18.78 -4.01
CA PHE A 335 -18.01 18.96 -4.12
C PHE A 335 -17.63 20.44 -4.24
N GLN A 336 -18.41 21.25 -4.96
CA GLN A 336 -18.20 22.69 -5.00
C GLN A 336 -18.44 23.35 -3.64
N GLU A 337 -19.50 22.96 -2.93
CA GLU A 337 -19.75 23.47 -1.57
C GLU A 337 -18.64 23.07 -0.60
N PHE A 338 -18.13 21.84 -0.69
CA PHE A 338 -16.97 21.38 0.05
C PHE A 338 -15.73 22.26 -0.22
N LEU A 339 -15.39 22.51 -1.49
CA LEU A 339 -14.24 23.37 -1.84
C LEU A 339 -14.39 24.80 -1.30
N LYS A 340 -15.60 25.37 -1.35
CA LYS A 340 -15.90 26.71 -0.80
C LYS A 340 -15.73 26.73 0.72
N ALA A 341 -16.29 25.75 1.42
CA ALA A 341 -16.25 25.67 2.87
C ALA A 341 -14.82 25.62 3.41
N PHE A 342 -13.92 24.91 2.72
CA PHE A 342 -12.54 24.72 3.15
C PHE A 342 -11.53 25.67 2.49
N ARG A 343 -12.00 26.67 1.72
CA ARG A 343 -11.16 27.62 0.97
C ARG A 343 -10.04 26.91 0.21
N TRP A 344 -10.39 25.84 -0.48
CA TRP A 344 -9.45 25.14 -1.34
C TRP A 344 -9.13 26.07 -2.51
N GLU A 345 -8.03 26.82 -2.43
CA GLU A 345 -7.62 27.69 -3.53
C GLU A 345 -7.44 26.80 -4.77
N ALA A 346 -8.20 27.11 -5.81
CA ALA A 346 -7.98 26.56 -7.12
C ALA A 346 -6.58 27.00 -7.55
N ALA A 347 -5.59 26.13 -7.34
CA ALA A 347 -4.31 26.25 -8.00
C ALA A 347 -4.61 26.26 -9.50
N SER A 348 -4.51 27.46 -10.08
CA SER A 348 -4.83 27.75 -11.47
C SER A 348 -3.63 27.45 -12.35
#